data_AF-A0A0B7FUI1-F1
#
_entry.id   AF-A0A0B7FUI1-F1
#
_cell.length_a   1.000
_cell.length_b   1.000
_cell.length_c   1.000
_cell.angle_alpha   90.00
_cell.angle_beta   90.00
_cell.angle_gamma   90.00
#
_symmetry.space_group_name_H-M   'P 1'
#
loop_
_entity.id
_entity.type
_entity.pdbx_description
1 polymer ?
#
loop_
_entity_poly.entity_id
_entity_poly.type
_entity_poly.pdbx_seq_one_letter_code
_entity_poly.pdbx_strand_id
1 'polypeptide(L)'
;MLPFWPRSRPVSVAYTPRTSGLVQPAGTAIDRRQLALIATWKVSATGVWSFGLSADGTRLAAPTENSIDVYSTTTGESVLSLTDERTRGVLRVTISPDGTRVAFVGNDKIAYLWDIANKGKVSQLLPHGTSGVESIAFSPDGSHVACGMDNGDIYMRELQQQVSSVVLLRGHT
;
A
#
# COMPACT_ATOMS: atom_id res chain seq x y z
N MET A 1 -5.25 6.80 -25.71
CA MET A 1 -3.96 6.52 -25.03
C MET A 1 -3.23 5.27 -25.56
N LEU A 2 -3.92 4.33 -26.23
CA LEU A 2 -3.30 3.17 -26.90
C LEU A 2 -2.04 3.44 -27.77
N PRO A 3 -1.94 4.54 -28.56
CA PRO A 3 -0.78 4.72 -29.45
C PRO A 3 0.55 4.94 -28.72
N PHE A 4 0.51 5.16 -27.40
CA PHE A 4 1.69 5.40 -26.56
C PHE A 4 2.02 4.24 -25.61
N TRP A 5 1.29 3.12 -25.70
CA TRP A 5 1.57 1.92 -24.91
C TRP A 5 2.58 1.00 -25.62
N PRO A 6 3.47 0.31 -24.89
CA PRO A 6 4.40 -0.64 -25.51
C PRO A 6 3.65 -1.74 -26.25
N ARG A 7 4.06 -2.06 -27.48
CA ARG A 7 3.39 -3.06 -28.33
C ARG A 7 3.40 -4.48 -27.74
N SER A 8 4.35 -4.76 -26.86
CA SER A 8 4.49 -6.05 -26.15
C SER A 8 3.52 -6.22 -24.98
N ARG A 9 2.78 -5.17 -24.55
CA ARG A 9 1.85 -5.29 -23.43
C ARG A 9 0.53 -5.93 -23.87
N PRO A 10 -0.11 -6.77 -23.03
CA PRO A 10 -1.35 -7.48 -23.37
C PRO A 10 -2.48 -6.56 -23.85
N VAL A 11 -2.61 -5.37 -23.26
CA VAL A 11 -3.60 -4.35 -23.65
C VAL A 11 -3.35 -3.83 -25.06
N SER A 12 -2.10 -3.60 -25.44
CA SER A 12 -1.76 -3.17 -26.81
C SER A 12 -2.10 -4.27 -27.82
N VAL A 13 -1.76 -5.54 -27.52
CA VAL A 13 -2.04 -6.68 -28.40
C VAL A 13 -3.53 -6.88 -28.62
N ALA A 14 -4.34 -6.82 -27.55
CA ALA A 14 -5.77 -7.07 -27.62
C ALA A 14 -6.57 -6.00 -28.37
N TYR A 15 -6.14 -4.73 -28.29
CA TYR A 15 -6.94 -3.59 -28.73
C TYR A 15 -6.41 -2.88 -29.98
N THR A 16 -5.12 -3.02 -30.33
CA THR A 16 -4.56 -2.38 -31.56
C THR A 16 -5.25 -2.82 -32.86
N PRO A 17 -5.60 -4.11 -33.08
CA PRO A 17 -6.29 -4.53 -34.29
C PRO A 17 -7.72 -3.99 -34.42
N ARG A 18 -8.29 -3.50 -33.31
CA ARG A 18 -9.67 -3.00 -33.22
C ARG A 18 -9.76 -1.48 -33.39
N THR A 19 -8.64 -0.82 -33.67
CA THR A 19 -8.55 0.64 -33.80
C THR A 19 -7.93 1.02 -35.14
N SER A 20 -8.57 1.92 -35.89
CA SER A 20 -8.02 2.51 -37.12
C SER A 20 -7.57 3.95 -36.88
N GLY A 21 -6.50 4.39 -37.56
CA GLY A 21 -6.04 5.78 -37.50
C GLY A 21 -5.25 6.15 -36.25
N LEU A 22 -4.69 5.16 -35.53
CA LEU A 22 -3.77 5.43 -34.43
C LEU A 22 -2.52 6.16 -34.94
N VAL A 23 -2.19 7.29 -34.30
CA VAL A 23 -0.90 7.96 -34.48
C VAL A 23 0.20 6.94 -34.22
N GLN A 24 1.13 6.79 -35.17
CA GLN A 24 2.34 5.98 -34.98
C GLN A 24 3.46 6.91 -34.54
N PRO A 25 3.71 7.07 -33.23
CA PRO A 25 4.89 7.79 -32.78
C PRO A 25 6.13 6.99 -33.18
N ALA A 26 6.83 7.45 -34.21
CA ALA A 26 8.12 6.91 -34.63
C ALA A 26 9.23 7.70 -33.94
N GLY A 27 10.13 7.01 -33.24
CA GLY A 27 11.28 7.61 -32.58
C GLY A 27 11.84 6.76 -31.45
N THR A 28 13.15 6.81 -31.26
CA THR A 28 13.89 6.07 -30.20
C THR A 28 13.47 6.46 -28.79
N ALA A 29 12.76 7.59 -28.62
CA ALA A 29 12.22 8.05 -27.34
C ALA A 29 11.14 7.14 -26.74
N ILE A 30 10.40 6.38 -27.57
CA ILE A 30 9.37 5.45 -27.08
C ILE A 30 9.95 4.07 -26.73
N ASP A 31 10.99 3.62 -27.45
CA ASP A 31 11.72 2.38 -27.15
C ASP A 31 12.70 2.52 -25.97
N ARG A 32 13.09 3.74 -25.60
CA ARG A 32 14.00 4.03 -24.49
C ARG A 32 13.30 4.35 -23.16
N ARG A 33 12.09 3.84 -22.91
CA ARG A 33 11.58 3.79 -21.53
C ARG A 33 12.31 2.71 -20.74
N GLN A 34 13.60 2.94 -20.50
CA GLN A 34 14.36 2.17 -19.53
C GLN A 34 13.88 2.55 -18.14
N LEU A 35 13.64 1.54 -17.30
CA LEU A 35 13.46 1.75 -15.88
C LEU A 35 14.76 2.35 -15.35
N ALA A 36 14.73 3.63 -14.97
CA ALA A 36 15.84 4.28 -14.31
C ALA A 36 15.65 4.15 -12.79
N LEU A 37 16.71 3.75 -12.09
CA LEU A 37 16.78 3.91 -10.64
C LEU A 37 16.86 5.42 -10.36
N ILE A 38 15.78 6.00 -9.86
CA ILE A 38 15.68 7.45 -9.64
C ILE A 38 16.16 7.89 -8.25
N ALA A 39 16.13 6.99 -7.27
CA ALA A 39 16.59 7.24 -5.91
C ALA A 39 16.86 5.94 -5.16
N THR A 40 17.80 5.98 -4.21
CA THR A 40 18.04 4.92 -3.23
C THR A 40 18.03 5.55 -1.84
N TRP A 41 17.15 5.06 -0.96
CA TRP A 41 17.08 5.51 0.42
C TRP A 41 17.34 4.33 1.35
N LYS A 42 18.19 4.55 2.36
CA LYS A 42 18.37 3.59 3.45
C LYS A 42 17.42 3.96 4.58
N VAL A 43 16.31 3.23 4.68
CA VAL A 43 15.25 3.48 5.68
C VAL A 43 15.38 2.61 6.94
N SER A 44 16.13 1.51 6.87
CA SER A 44 16.41 0.64 8.01
C SER A 44 17.86 0.12 7.96
N ALA A 45 18.42 -0.20 9.13
CA ALA A 45 19.68 -0.95 9.21
C ALA A 45 19.46 -2.47 9.03
N THR A 46 18.23 -2.94 9.16
CA THR A 46 17.78 -4.30 8.90
C THR A 46 17.05 -4.41 7.55
N GLY A 47 16.62 -5.62 7.18
CA GLY A 47 15.85 -5.83 5.95
C GLY A 47 14.45 -5.21 6.01
N VAL A 48 14.04 -4.54 4.93
CA VAL A 48 12.68 -4.02 4.76
C VAL A 48 11.84 -5.06 4.04
N TRP A 49 10.92 -5.71 4.76
CA TRP A 49 10.08 -6.78 4.23
C TRP A 49 8.77 -6.29 3.60
N SER A 50 8.39 -5.04 3.88
CA SER A 50 7.13 -4.46 3.46
C SER A 50 7.25 -2.94 3.42
N PHE A 51 6.52 -2.31 2.49
CA PHE A 51 6.38 -0.86 2.38
C PHE A 51 5.05 -0.55 1.69
N GLY A 52 4.56 0.68 1.81
CA GLY A 52 3.37 1.16 1.13
C GLY A 52 3.62 2.51 0.46
N LEU A 53 3.07 2.71 -0.74
CA LEU A 53 3.14 3.97 -1.49
C LEU A 53 1.72 4.54 -1.63
N SER A 54 1.56 5.86 -1.44
CA SER A 54 0.30 6.55 -1.73
C SER A 54 -0.01 6.55 -3.22
N ALA A 55 -1.27 6.76 -3.61
CA ALA A 55 -1.69 6.69 -5.01
C ALA A 55 -1.10 7.81 -5.88
N ASP A 56 -0.84 8.98 -5.28
CA ASP A 56 -0.13 10.10 -5.91
C ASP A 56 1.39 9.89 -5.96
N GLY A 57 1.91 8.83 -5.32
CA GLY A 57 3.32 8.50 -5.25
C GLY A 57 4.15 9.46 -4.37
N THR A 58 3.54 10.39 -3.63
CA THR A 58 4.27 11.41 -2.86
C THR A 58 4.72 10.92 -1.49
N ARG A 59 4.08 9.88 -0.95
CA ARG A 59 4.34 9.34 0.38
C ARG A 59 4.68 7.85 0.33
N LEU A 60 5.75 7.48 1.02
CA LEU A 60 6.19 6.11 1.23
C LEU A 60 6.16 5.78 2.71
N ALA A 61 5.36 4.81 3.15
CA ALA A 61 5.42 4.27 4.51
C ALA A 61 6.32 3.03 4.53
N ALA A 62 7.28 2.99 5.46
CA ALA A 62 8.15 1.84 5.65
C ALA A 62 8.41 1.60 7.15
N PRO A 63 8.53 0.33 7.58
CA PRO A 63 8.97 0.03 8.93
C PRO A 63 10.48 0.24 9.05
N THR A 64 10.90 0.79 10.18
CA THR A 64 12.30 0.84 10.61
C THR A 64 12.53 -0.28 11.65
N GLU A 65 13.53 -0.15 12.52
CA GLU A 65 13.75 -1.12 13.60
C GLU A 65 12.63 -1.13 14.64
N ASN A 66 12.17 0.05 15.07
CA ASN A 66 11.21 0.22 16.16
C ASN A 66 10.18 1.33 15.90
N SER A 67 10.07 1.78 14.66
CA SER A 67 9.10 2.80 14.24
C SER A 67 8.51 2.44 12.88
N ILE A 68 7.46 3.16 12.51
CA ILE A 68 7.01 3.26 11.13
C ILE A 68 7.18 4.71 10.71
N ASP A 69 7.92 4.91 9.63
CA ASP A 69 8.21 6.22 9.09
C ASP A 69 7.47 6.41 7.77
N VAL A 70 6.94 7.62 7.57
CA VAL A 70 6.39 8.08 6.29
C VAL A 70 7.38 9.08 5.70
N TYR A 71 7.88 8.78 4.52
CA TYR A 71 8.84 9.58 3.78
C TYR A 71 8.16 10.35 2.67
N SER A 72 8.65 11.56 2.41
CA SER A 72 8.41 12.27 1.16
C SER A 72 9.25 11.62 0.06
N THR A 73 8.61 11.15 -1.01
CA THR A 73 9.35 10.52 -2.13
C THR A 73 10.10 11.54 -2.99
N THR A 74 9.78 12.83 -2.85
CA THR A 74 10.48 13.90 -3.59
C THR A 74 11.80 14.27 -2.92
N THR A 75 11.82 14.31 -1.59
CA THR A 75 13.00 14.74 -0.81
C THR A 75 13.77 13.56 -0.21
N GLY A 76 13.13 12.39 -0.05
CA GLY A 76 13.69 11.25 0.67
C GLY A 76 13.69 11.42 2.18
N GLU A 77 13.09 12.49 2.70
CA GLU A 77 13.09 12.81 4.13
C GLU A 77 11.87 12.20 4.84
N SER A 78 12.07 11.75 6.07
CA SER A 78 10.99 11.30 6.95
C SER A 78 10.15 12.51 7.37
N VAL A 79 8.88 12.54 6.99
CA VAL A 79 7.94 13.64 7.31
C VAL A 79 7.10 13.31 8.55
N LEU A 80 6.90 12.03 8.84
CA LEU A 80 6.15 11.55 10.00
C LEU A 80 6.80 10.28 10.50
N SER A 81 6.82 10.09 11.82
CA SER A 81 7.30 8.86 12.44
C SER A 81 6.34 8.46 13.54
N LEU A 82 5.98 7.18 13.55
CA LEU A 82 5.24 6.55 14.62
C LEU A 82 6.18 5.68 15.45
N THR A 83 6.48 6.14 16.66
CA THR A 83 7.24 5.39 17.66
C THR A 83 6.30 4.94 18.77
N ASP A 84 6.03 3.65 18.83
CA ASP A 84 5.11 3.05 19.80
C ASP A 84 5.53 1.62 20.12
N GLU A 85 5.09 1.07 21.26
CA GLU A 85 5.35 -0.33 21.60
C GLU A 85 4.85 -1.32 20.54
N ARG A 86 3.72 -0.99 19.87
CA ARG A 86 3.10 -1.77 18.80
C ARG A 86 3.89 -1.74 17.49
N THR A 87 4.80 -0.79 17.33
CA THR A 87 5.66 -0.68 16.13
C THR A 87 6.94 -1.51 16.23
N ARG A 88 7.14 -2.26 17.32
CA ARG A 88 8.26 -3.21 17.45
C ARG A 88 8.01 -4.44 16.58
N GLY A 89 8.95 -4.72 15.67
CA GLY A 89 8.88 -5.92 14.83
C GLY A 89 7.69 -5.90 13.86
N VAL A 90 7.47 -4.76 13.20
CA VAL A 90 6.45 -4.62 12.14
C VAL A 90 6.82 -5.53 10.98
N LEU A 91 5.89 -6.42 10.61
CA LEU A 91 6.08 -7.39 9.53
C LEU A 91 5.45 -6.93 8.22
N ARG A 92 4.32 -6.20 8.30
CA ARG A 92 3.63 -5.62 7.14
C ARG A 92 3.19 -4.20 7.44
N VAL A 93 3.29 -3.35 6.43
CA VAL A 93 2.76 -1.98 6.45
C VAL A 93 2.13 -1.65 5.10
N THR A 94 1.07 -0.86 5.13
CA THR A 94 0.48 -0.25 3.94
C THR A 94 -0.02 1.15 4.29
N ILE A 95 0.05 2.06 3.33
CA ILE A 95 -0.52 3.40 3.44
C ILE A 95 -1.83 3.47 2.64
N SER A 96 -2.78 4.27 3.09
CA SER A 96 -4.00 4.53 2.35
C SER A 96 -3.68 5.30 1.06
N PRO A 97 -4.53 5.16 0.02
CA PRO A 97 -4.32 5.83 -1.27
C PRO A 97 -4.15 7.36 -1.16
N ASP A 98 -4.90 7.99 -0.24
CA ASP A 98 -4.84 9.43 0.06
C ASP A 98 -3.65 9.82 0.96
N GLY A 99 -2.86 8.87 1.45
CA GLY A 99 -1.69 9.12 2.29
C GLY A 99 -2.01 9.55 3.72
N THR A 100 -3.26 9.42 4.18
CA THR A 100 -3.72 9.91 5.49
C THR A 100 -3.79 8.85 6.58
N ARG A 101 -3.65 7.56 6.25
CA ARG A 101 -3.70 6.46 7.21
C ARG A 101 -2.66 5.42 6.87
N VAL A 102 -2.11 4.78 7.88
CA VAL A 102 -1.17 3.65 7.73
C VAL A 102 -1.74 2.47 8.51
N ALA A 103 -1.94 1.35 7.83
CA ALA A 103 -2.26 0.09 8.50
C ALA A 103 -0.98 -0.73 8.62
N PHE A 104 -0.82 -1.42 9.75
CA PHE A 104 0.36 -2.24 10.00
C PHE A 104 0.03 -3.43 10.89
N VAL A 105 0.86 -4.46 10.81
CA VAL A 105 0.82 -5.62 11.72
C VAL A 105 2.25 -6.02 12.08
N GLY A 106 2.46 -6.29 13.37
CA GLY A 106 3.74 -6.74 13.92
C GLY A 106 3.72 -8.19 14.36
N ASN A 107 4.70 -8.57 15.18
CA ASN A 107 4.85 -9.92 15.71
C ASN A 107 3.69 -10.41 16.58
N ASP A 108 2.90 -9.49 17.15
CA ASP A 108 1.68 -9.83 17.90
C ASP A 108 0.53 -10.31 17.01
N LYS A 109 0.70 -10.22 15.68
CA LYS A 109 -0.28 -10.56 14.64
C LYS A 109 -1.59 -9.79 14.78
N ILE A 110 -1.57 -8.63 15.43
CA ILE A 110 -2.72 -7.74 15.54
C ILE A 110 -2.57 -6.63 14.50
N ALA A 111 -3.62 -6.40 13.70
CA ALA A 111 -3.64 -5.29 12.78
C ALA A 111 -3.99 -3.98 13.51
N TYR A 112 -3.19 -2.96 13.28
CA TYR A 112 -3.37 -1.61 13.80
C TYR A 112 -3.56 -0.61 12.65
N LEU A 113 -4.22 0.50 12.96
CA LEU A 113 -4.41 1.64 12.08
C LEU A 113 -3.86 2.88 12.76
N TRP A 114 -2.89 3.52 12.12
CA TRP A 114 -2.38 4.84 12.46
C TRP A 114 -3.07 5.89 11.58
N ASP A 115 -3.90 6.72 12.20
CA ASP A 115 -4.63 7.80 11.53
C ASP A 115 -3.83 9.10 11.61
N ILE A 116 -3.13 9.44 10.53
CA ILE A 116 -2.28 10.64 10.43
C ILE A 116 -3.14 11.90 10.47
N ALA A 117 -4.32 11.88 9.83
CA ALA A 117 -5.22 13.02 9.79
C ALA A 117 -5.80 13.33 11.18
N ASN A 118 -6.06 12.31 11.99
CA ASN A 118 -6.62 12.46 13.34
C ASN A 118 -5.55 12.42 14.43
N LYS A 119 -4.64 13.40 14.42
CA LYS A 119 -3.59 13.61 15.43
C LYS A 119 -2.65 12.41 15.62
N GLY A 120 -2.53 11.53 14.63
CA GLY A 120 -1.66 10.35 14.72
C GLY A 120 -2.18 9.26 15.66
N LYS A 121 -3.49 9.19 15.94
CA LYS A 121 -4.04 8.16 16.82
C LYS A 121 -3.79 6.77 16.24
N VAL A 122 -3.39 5.82 17.08
CA VAL A 122 -3.26 4.41 16.71
C VAL A 122 -4.30 3.56 17.42
N SER A 123 -5.04 2.77 16.67
CA SER A 123 -6.11 1.87 17.17
C SER A 123 -6.02 0.49 16.55
N GLN A 124 -6.56 -0.53 17.21
CA GLN A 124 -6.75 -1.84 16.57
C GLN A 124 -7.74 -1.71 15.40
N LEU A 125 -7.41 -2.35 14.28
CA LEU A 125 -8.21 -2.33 13.06
C LEU A 125 -9.37 -3.34 13.12
N LEU A 126 -9.12 -4.49 13.76
CA LEU A 126 -10.10 -5.53 14.01
C LEU A 126 -10.59 -5.49 15.47
N PRO A 127 -11.72 -6.14 15.82
CA PRO A 127 -12.22 -6.18 17.19
C PRO A 127 -11.19 -6.76 18.16
N HIS A 128 -11.22 -6.27 19.40
CA HIS A 128 -10.34 -6.75 20.47
C HIS A 128 -10.37 -8.29 20.58
N GLY A 129 -9.18 -8.89 20.68
CA GLY A 129 -9.01 -10.35 20.73
C GLY A 129 -8.82 -11.01 19.36
N THR A 130 -8.93 -10.28 18.25
CA THR A 130 -8.61 -10.80 16.92
C THR A 130 -7.10 -10.70 16.67
N SER A 131 -6.44 -11.85 16.56
CA SER A 131 -5.04 -11.99 16.17
C SER A 131 -4.90 -12.99 15.01
N GLY A 132 -3.71 -13.15 14.46
CA GLY A 132 -3.45 -14.03 13.32
C GLY A 132 -3.41 -13.31 11.98
N VAL A 133 -3.32 -11.97 11.95
CA VAL A 133 -3.20 -11.22 10.70
C VAL A 133 -1.79 -11.39 10.12
N GLU A 134 -1.70 -11.85 8.88
CA GLU A 134 -0.44 -12.09 8.15
C GLU A 134 -0.26 -11.13 6.95
N SER A 135 -1.35 -10.48 6.53
CA SER A 135 -1.42 -9.64 5.34
C SER A 135 -2.45 -8.53 5.54
N ILE A 136 -2.17 -7.34 4.99
CA ILE A 136 -3.06 -6.18 5.06
C ILE A 136 -3.02 -5.40 3.74
N ALA A 137 -4.16 -4.87 3.30
CA ALA A 137 -4.26 -4.04 2.10
C ALA A 137 -5.41 -3.03 2.21
N PHE A 138 -5.18 -1.81 1.75
CA PHE A 138 -6.26 -0.82 1.57
C PHE A 138 -7.01 -1.04 0.26
N SER A 139 -8.29 -0.73 0.26
CA SER A 139 -9.04 -0.55 -0.99
C SER A 139 -8.52 0.69 -1.76
N PRO A 140 -8.65 0.73 -3.11
CA PRO A 140 -8.18 1.86 -3.92
C PRO A 140 -8.85 3.21 -3.61
N ASP A 141 -10.06 3.19 -3.05
CA ASP A 141 -10.78 4.38 -2.58
C ASP A 141 -10.49 4.73 -1.10
N GLY A 142 -9.67 3.91 -0.41
CA GLY A 142 -9.30 4.10 1.00
C GLY A 142 -10.43 3.83 2.01
N SER A 143 -11.60 3.38 1.55
CA SER A 143 -12.77 3.18 2.41
C SER A 143 -12.74 1.87 3.21
N HIS A 144 -11.92 0.90 2.80
CA HIS A 144 -11.81 -0.41 3.44
C HIS A 144 -10.37 -0.85 3.66
N VAL A 145 -10.19 -1.75 4.62
CA VAL A 145 -8.95 -2.52 4.80
C VAL A 145 -9.28 -4.00 4.84
N ALA A 146 -8.56 -4.78 4.03
CA ALA A 146 -8.56 -6.23 4.06
C ALA A 146 -7.44 -6.73 4.98
N CYS A 147 -7.74 -7.71 5.82
CA CYS A 147 -6.78 -8.43 6.66
C CYS A 147 -6.84 -9.91 6.30
N GLY A 148 -5.74 -10.46 5.77
CA GLY A 148 -5.59 -11.90 5.54
C GLY A 148 -5.10 -12.59 6.80
N MET A 149 -5.84 -13.60 7.25
CA MET A 149 -5.61 -14.33 8.49
C MET A 149 -4.77 -15.60 8.23
N ASP A 150 -4.05 -16.07 9.25
CA ASP A 150 -3.24 -17.30 9.18
C ASP A 150 -4.08 -18.58 9.02
N ASN A 151 -5.35 -18.54 9.39
CA ASN A 151 -6.31 -19.61 9.17
C ASN A 151 -6.92 -19.62 7.74
N GLY A 152 -6.51 -18.69 6.87
CA GLY A 152 -6.99 -18.56 5.49
C GLY A 152 -8.23 -17.67 5.32
N ASP A 153 -8.84 -17.18 6.40
CA ASP A 153 -9.95 -16.23 6.31
C ASP A 153 -9.47 -14.82 5.90
N ILE A 154 -10.38 -14.04 5.31
CA ILE A 154 -10.15 -12.61 5.04
C ILE A 154 -11.20 -11.78 5.76
N TYR A 155 -10.72 -10.84 6.57
CA TYR A 155 -11.55 -9.90 7.31
C TYR A 155 -11.52 -8.55 6.61
N MET A 156 -12.70 -7.99 6.31
CA MET A 156 -12.83 -6.65 5.73
C MET A 156 -13.35 -5.67 6.79
N ARG A 157 -12.67 -4.54 6.93
CA ARG A 157 -13.06 -3.45 7.81
C ARG A 157 -13.39 -2.20 7.00
N GLU A 158 -14.59 -1.67 7.17
CA GLU A 158 -14.96 -0.35 6.66
C GLU A 158 -14.43 0.77 7.58
N LEU A 159 -13.97 1.85 6.96
CA LEU A 159 -13.30 2.98 7.60
C LEU A 159 -14.10 4.29 7.56
N GLN A 160 -15.26 4.34 6.88
CA GLN A 160 -16.17 5.48 6.85
C GLN A 160 -17.18 5.44 8.02
N GLN A 161 -17.58 6.62 8.52
CA GLN A 161 -18.50 6.78 9.66
C GLN A 161 -19.94 6.51 9.17
N GLN A 162 -20.72 5.58 9.73
CA GLN A 162 -21.33 5.70 11.06
C GLN A 162 -21.62 4.35 11.73
N VAL A 163 -21.27 3.21 11.13
CA VAL A 163 -21.33 1.89 11.77
C VAL A 163 -20.08 1.11 11.37
N SER A 164 -19.17 0.92 12.31
CA SER A 164 -18.03 0.02 12.13
C SER A 164 -18.53 -1.41 12.00
N SER A 165 -18.90 -1.83 10.78
CA SER A 165 -19.19 -3.23 10.50
C SER A 165 -17.91 -3.91 10.03
N VAL A 166 -17.57 -5.04 10.66
CA VAL A 166 -16.53 -5.96 10.19
C VAL A 166 -17.27 -7.02 9.41
N VAL A 167 -16.98 -7.13 8.12
CA VAL A 167 -17.57 -8.15 7.26
C VAL A 167 -16.55 -9.25 7.07
N LEU A 168 -16.88 -10.46 7.53
CA LEU A 168 -16.10 -11.67 7.27
C LEU A 168 -16.41 -12.16 5.85
N LEU A 169 -15.42 -12.19 4.96
CA LEU A 169 -15.56 -12.82 3.66
C LEU A 169 -15.16 -14.29 3.80
N ARG A 170 -16.15 -15.19 3.87
CA ARG A 170 -15.92 -16.63 3.68
C ARG A 170 -15.94 -16.94 2.19
N GLY A 171 -14.80 -17.33 1.62
CA GLY A 171 -14.66 -17.63 0.20
C GLY A 171 -13.70 -18.79 -0.09
N HIS A 172 -14.32 -19.94 -0.39
CA HIS A 172 -13.85 -21.17 -1.06
C HIS A 172 -12.72 -22.02 -0.46
N THR A 173 -13.07 -23.30 -0.28
CA THR A 173 -12.20 -24.46 -0.02
C THR A 173 -11.34 -24.80 -1.22
#